data_AF-A0A2V7U8Z9-F1
#
_entry.id   AF-A0A2V7U8Z9-F1
#
_cell.length_a   1.000
_cell.length_b   1.000
_cell.length_c   1.000
_cell.angle_alpha   90.00
_cell.angle_beta   90.00
_cell.angle_gamma   90.00
#
_symmetry.space_group_name_H-M   'P 1'
#
loop_
_entity.id
_entity.type
_entity.pdbx_description
1 polymer ?
#
loop_
_entity_poly.entity_id
_entity_poly.type
_entity_poly.pdbx_seq_one_letter_code
_entity_poly.pdbx_strand_id
1 'polypeptide(L)' 'MEKGMPKLAVKWFEKGLQAPGRSDEEYAGLRYDLAMAYEADGETKKALSLFTDLYGQDANFRDVAAKVRELRGAVG' A
#
# COMPACT_ATOMS: atom_id res chain seq x y z
N MET A 1 3.83 -17.44 14.15
CA MET A 1 2.63 -16.66 13.77
C MET A 1 2.80 -15.24 14.25
N GLU A 2 3.55 -14.41 13.54
CA GLU A 2 3.79 -13.01 13.92
C GLU A 2 2.80 -12.10 13.19
N LYS A 3 1.50 -12.29 13.48
CA LYS A 3 0.42 -11.44 12.99
C LYS A 3 0.42 -10.10 13.73
N GLY A 4 1.42 -9.26 13.49
CA GLY A 4 1.60 -7.97 14.20
C GLY A 4 1.56 -6.72 13.31
N MET A 5 2.09 -6.81 12.09
CA MET A 5 2.37 -5.63 11.27
C MET A 5 1.15 -4.93 10.62
N PRO A 6 -0.01 -5.57 10.36
CA PRO A 6 -1.09 -4.86 9.67
C PRO A 6 -1.85 -3.86 10.53
N LYS A 7 -1.90 -4.07 11.84
CA LYS A 7 -2.64 -3.19 12.76
C LYS A 7 -1.91 -1.88 13.04
N LEU A 8 -0.57 -1.88 13.03
CA LEU A 8 0.21 -0.65 13.19
C LEU A 8 0.05 0.24 11.96
N ALA A 9 0.20 -0.34 10.77
CA ALA A 9 0.02 0.36 9.51
C ALA A 9 -1.35 1.06 9.45
N VAL A 10 -2.45 0.32 9.67
CA VAL A 10 -3.82 0.90 9.70
C VAL A 10 -3.93 2.06 10.68
N LYS A 11 -3.38 1.95 11.90
CA LYS A 11 -3.35 3.07 12.88
C LYS A 11 -2.52 4.26 12.42
N TRP A 12 -1.43 4.05 11.67
CA TRP A 12 -0.65 5.12 11.06
C TRP A 12 -1.42 5.81 9.91
N PHE A 13 -2.28 5.09 9.17
CA PHE A 13 -3.17 5.70 8.17
C PHE A 13 -4.33 6.46 8.79
N GLU A 14 -4.96 5.94 9.84
CA GLU A 14 -6.03 6.66 10.54
C GLU A 14 -5.51 7.97 11.14
N LYS A 15 -4.31 7.97 11.73
CA LYS A 15 -3.65 9.20 12.18
C LYS A 15 -3.16 10.09 11.05
N GLY A 16 -2.68 9.49 9.96
CA GLY A 16 -2.28 10.18 8.75
C GLY A 16 -3.43 10.97 8.15
N LEU A 17 -4.57 10.34 7.89
CA LEU A 17 -5.78 10.96 7.33
C LEU A 17 -6.36 12.09 8.21
N GLN A 18 -5.95 12.17 9.48
CA GLN A 18 -6.33 13.24 10.41
C GLN A 18 -5.25 14.30 10.64
N ALA A 19 -4.07 14.19 10.03
CA ALA A 19 -3.03 15.20 10.12
C ALA A 19 -3.24 16.27 9.04
N PRO A 20 -3.67 17.50 9.39
CA PRO A 20 -3.80 18.57 8.41
C PRO A 20 -2.43 18.96 7.83
N GLY A 21 -2.35 19.18 6.53
CA GLY A 21 -1.19 19.80 5.87
C GLY A 21 -0.25 18.88 5.09
N ARG A 22 -0.56 17.59 4.93
CA ARG A 22 0.13 16.73 3.95
C ARG A 22 -0.55 16.74 2.60
N SER A 23 0.26 16.67 1.55
CA SER A 23 -0.24 16.54 0.18
C SER A 23 -0.70 15.11 -0.10
N ASP A 24 -1.65 14.92 -1.02
CA ASP A 24 -2.08 13.59 -1.48
C ASP A 24 -0.91 12.71 -1.95
N GLU A 25 0.13 13.32 -2.51
CA GLU A 25 1.36 12.64 -2.94
C GLU A 25 2.16 12.05 -1.77
N GLU A 26 2.25 12.75 -0.63
CA GLU A 26 2.93 12.24 0.56
C GLU A 26 2.18 11.04 1.17
N TYR A 27 0.85 11.09 1.13
CA TYR A 27 0.03 9.94 1.54
C TYR A 27 0.19 8.76 0.58
N ALA A 28 0.24 9.01 -0.72
CA ALA A 28 0.47 7.99 -1.72
C ALA A 28 1.84 7.30 -1.51
N GLY A 29 2.88 8.08 -1.21
CA GLY A 29 4.22 7.58 -0.86
C GLY A 29 4.20 6.63 0.34
N LEU A 30 3.56 7.02 1.44
CA LEU A 30 3.48 6.18 2.65
C LEU A 30 2.67 4.89 2.43
N ARG A 31 1.59 4.94 1.64
CA ARG A 31 0.81 3.74 1.28
C ARG A 31 1.62 2.79 0.40
N TYR A 32 2.44 3.34 -0.48
CA TYR A 32 3.32 2.56 -1.35
C TYR A 32 4.38 1.82 -0.54
N ASP A 33 5.05 2.51 0.39
CA ASP A 33 6.08 1.89 1.22
C ASP A 33 5.51 0.76 2.11
N LEU A 34 4.25 0.90 2.55
CA LEU A 34 3.55 -0.19 3.22
C LEU A 34 3.26 -1.37 2.29
N ALA A 35 2.79 -1.10 1.08
CA ALA A 35 2.49 -2.15 0.11
C ALA A 35 3.74 -2.99 -0.18
N MET A 36 4.88 -2.32 -0.33
CA MET A 36 6.21 -2.94 -0.44
C MET A 36 6.56 -3.79 0.79
N ALA A 37 6.28 -3.31 2.01
CA ALA A 37 6.54 -4.08 3.23
C ALA A 37 5.69 -5.36 3.31
N TYR A 38 4.41 -5.30 2.92
CA TYR A 38 3.58 -6.50 2.86
C TYR A 38 4.01 -7.46 1.76
N GLU A 39 4.47 -6.95 0.62
CA GLU A 39 5.02 -7.77 -0.46
C GLU A 39 6.25 -8.55 0.04
N ALA A 40 7.17 -7.86 0.72
CA ALA A 40 8.37 -8.47 1.30
C ALA A 40 8.06 -9.49 2.41
N ASP A 41 7.00 -9.30 3.19
CA ASP A 41 6.53 -10.23 4.23
C ASP A 41 5.72 -11.42 3.65
N GLY A 42 5.55 -11.50 2.34
CA GLY A 42 4.76 -12.54 1.67
C GLY A 42 3.24 -12.37 1.81
N GLU A 43 2.79 -11.28 2.44
CA GLU A 43 1.39 -10.88 2.61
C GLU A 43 0.82 -10.28 1.30
N THR A 44 0.99 -11.01 0.20
CA THR A 44 0.73 -10.64 -1.20
C THR A 44 -0.67 -10.07 -1.42
N LYS A 45 -1.70 -10.60 -0.74
CA LYS A 45 -3.08 -10.09 -0.84
C LYS A 45 -3.23 -8.67 -0.27
N LYS A 46 -2.49 -8.34 0.80
CA LYS A 46 -2.52 -7.00 1.40
C LYS A 46 -1.74 -6.01 0.56
N ALA A 47 -0.57 -6.42 0.04
CA ALA A 47 0.19 -5.62 -0.91
C ALA A 47 -0.65 -5.28 -2.14
N LEU A 48 -1.30 -6.28 -2.74
CA LEU A 48 -2.16 -6.11 -3.91
C LEU A 48 -3.31 -5.13 -3.66
N SER A 49 -3.95 -5.18 -2.48
CA SER A 49 -5.02 -4.24 -2.14
C SER A 49 -4.52 -2.80 -2.16
N LEU A 50 -3.39 -2.52 -1.50
CA LEU A 50 -2.84 -1.16 -1.42
C LEU A 50 -2.36 -0.64 -2.77
N PHE A 51 -1.67 -1.47 -3.55
CA PHE A 51 -1.26 -1.09 -4.90
C PHE A 51 -2.46 -0.85 -5.82
N THR A 52 -3.56 -1.59 -5.64
CA THR A 52 -4.81 -1.36 -6.40
C THR A 52 -5.45 -0.03 -6.03
N ASP A 53 -5.48 0.32 -4.74
CA ASP A 53 -6.01 1.61 -4.29
C ASP A 53 -5.18 2.78 -4.84
N LEU A 54 -3.84 2.66 -4.79
CA LEU A 54 -2.93 3.66 -5.37
C LEU A 54 -3.09 3.78 -6.89
N TYR A 55 -3.22 2.66 -7.60
CA TYR A 55 -3.47 2.65 -9.03
C TYR A 55 -4.81 3.33 -9.40
N GLY A 56 -5.84 3.14 -8.57
CA GLY A 56 -7.13 3.82 -8.73
C GLY A 56 -7.05 5.34 -8.49
N GLN A 57 -6.12 5.79 -7.65
CA GLN A 57 -5.87 7.21 -7.37
C GLN A 57 -5.01 7.86 -8.48
N ASP A 58 -3.89 7.24 -8.85
CA ASP A 58 -3.02 7.66 -9.96
C ASP A 58 -2.28 6.44 -10.54
N ALA A 59 -2.67 6.03 -11.73
CA ALA A 59 -2.08 4.89 -12.43
C ALA A 59 -0.61 5.10 -12.82
N ASN A 60 -0.14 6.35 -12.88
CA ASN A 60 1.24 6.71 -13.21
C ASN A 60 2.10 6.94 -11.96
N PHE A 61 1.54 6.78 -10.76
CA PHE A 61 2.28 6.94 -9.52
C PHE A 61 3.34 5.85 -9.40
N ARG A 62 4.61 6.20 -9.66
CA ARG A 62 5.74 5.25 -9.65
C ARG A 62 5.46 4.06 -10.58
N ASP A 63 5.51 2.84 -10.06
CA ASP A 63 5.34 1.57 -10.78
C ASP A 63 4.08 0.79 -10.33
N VAL A 64 3.08 1.46 -9.75
CA VAL A 64 1.89 0.80 -9.19
C VAL A 64 1.14 -0.07 -10.21
N ALA A 65 1.11 0.33 -11.48
CA ALA A 65 0.52 -0.46 -12.56
C ALA A 65 1.24 -1.81 -12.76
N ALA A 66 2.57 -1.80 -12.69
CA ALA A 66 3.39 -3.01 -12.79
C ALA A 66 3.17 -3.90 -11.56
N LYS A 67 3.24 -3.32 -10.36
CA LYS A 67 3.02 -4.04 -9.09
C LYS A 67 1.66 -4.73 -9.01
N VAL A 68 0.58 -4.07 -9.42
CA VAL A 68 -0.76 -4.70 -9.46
C VAL A 68 -0.77 -5.90 -10.41
N ARG A 69 -0.15 -5.78 -11.59
CA ARG A 69 -0.11 -6.87 -12.57
C ARG A 69 0.69 -8.07 -12.05
N GLU A 70 1.86 -7.83 -11.47
CA GLU A 70 2.72 -8.87 -10.90
C GLU A 70 2.02 -9.63 -9.77
N LEU A 71 1.47 -8.90 -8.79
CA LEU A 71 0.83 -9.50 -7.63
C LEU A 71 -0.48 -10.22 -7.96
N ARG A 72 -1.25 -9.75 -8.95
CA ARG A 72 -2.41 -10.49 -9.45
C ARG A 72 -2.04 -11.85 -10.01
N GLY A 73 -0.89 -11.95 -10.68
CA GLY A 73 -0.36 -13.22 -11.16
C GLY A 73 0.11 -14.15 -10.04
N ALA A 74 0.59 -13.59 -8.92
CA ALA A 74 1.05 -14.36 -7.76
C ALA A 74 -0.07 -14.81 -6.80
N VAL A 75 -1.23 -14.15 -6.83
CA VAL A 75 -2.41 -14.52 -6.02
C VAL A 75 -3.33 -15.54 -6.71
N GLY A 76 -3.13 -15.80 -8.00
CA GLY A 76 -3.86 -16.82 -8.79
C GLY A 76 -3.27 -18.21 -8.62
#